data_AF-A0A1H5B1P2-F1
#
_entry.id   AF-A0A1H5B1P2-F1
#
_cell.length_a   1.000
_cell.length_b   1.000
_cell.length_c   1.000
_cell.angle_alpha   90.00
_cell.angle_beta   90.00
_cell.angle_gamma   90.00
#
_symmetry.space_group_name_H-M   'P 1'
#
loop_
_entity.id
_entity.type
_entity.pdbx_description
1 polymer ?
#
loop_
_entity_poly.entity_id
_entity_poly.type
_entity_poly.pdbx_seq_one_letter_code
_entity_poly.pdbx_strand_id
1 'polypeptide(L)'
;MPRARRRLLRPSLAALSLSLLLGVAQAETPLFSADGYRIGLYRSPTPNHVQGADIIDTAALQTLLTQTPRPVLIDVYRRQWLQGRFIEDQPHESLPGSHWLANTGDGDLTPDWEDYFARKLNTLTAGDLAQPLVFYCRSDCWLSWNAVKRAAAMGYKTLYWYRDGLDAWQAANLPVTPAQPEPFP
;
A
#
# COMPACT_ATOMS: atom_id res chain seq x y z
N MET A 1 -33.33 -52.01 73.35
CA MET A 1 -32.16 -51.20 73.74
C MET A 1 -31.42 -50.75 72.48
N PRO A 2 -31.04 -49.46 72.37
CA PRO A 2 -30.59 -48.84 71.14
C PRO A 2 -29.08 -48.95 70.98
N ARG A 3 -28.59 -49.06 69.74
CA ARG A 3 -27.22 -48.65 69.40
C ARG A 3 -27.25 -47.86 68.10
N ALA A 4 -27.37 -46.55 68.27
CA ALA A 4 -26.96 -45.57 67.28
C ALA A 4 -25.47 -45.74 66.95
N ARG A 5 -25.08 -45.62 65.68
CA ARG A 5 -23.78 -45.05 65.30
C ARG A 5 -23.74 -44.62 63.83
N ARG A 6 -23.84 -43.30 63.70
CA ARG A 6 -23.02 -42.40 62.86
C ARG A 6 -23.07 -42.63 61.35
N ARG A 7 -24.00 -41.88 60.73
CA ARG A 7 -23.84 -41.32 59.39
C ARG A 7 -22.47 -40.63 59.30
N LEU A 8 -21.58 -41.17 58.47
CA LEU A 8 -20.42 -40.43 57.99
C LEU A 8 -20.86 -39.66 56.74
N LEU A 9 -21.21 -38.38 56.95
CA LEU A 9 -21.24 -37.37 55.90
C LEU A 9 -19.81 -37.24 55.36
N ARG A 10 -19.58 -37.70 54.12
CA ARG A 10 -18.37 -37.33 53.38
C ARG A 10 -18.63 -36.01 52.66
N PRO A 11 -17.73 -35.03 52.80
CA PRO A 11 -17.93 -33.69 52.29
C PRO A 11 -17.88 -33.67 50.77
N SER A 12 -18.74 -32.81 50.23
CA SER A 12 -18.86 -32.40 48.85
C SER A 12 -17.52 -32.10 48.19
N LEU A 13 -17.25 -32.74 47.06
CA LEU A 13 -16.36 -32.21 46.03
C LEU A 13 -17.19 -32.10 44.75
N ALA A 14 -18.06 -31.10 44.73
CA ALA A 14 -18.61 -30.59 43.49
C ALA A 14 -17.46 -29.87 42.79
N ALA A 15 -16.76 -30.58 41.90
CA ALA A 15 -15.84 -29.96 40.97
C ALA A 15 -16.68 -29.15 39.96
N LEU A 16 -16.99 -27.91 40.33
CA LEU A 16 -17.46 -26.90 39.39
C LEU A 16 -16.25 -26.54 38.51
N SER A 17 -16.11 -27.26 37.40
CA SER A 17 -15.21 -26.88 36.31
C SER A 17 -15.75 -25.59 35.71
N LEU A 18 -15.33 -24.45 36.29
CA LEU A 18 -15.62 -23.13 35.77
C LEU A 18 -14.84 -23.01 34.44
N SER A 19 -15.51 -23.35 33.34
CA SER A 19 -15.02 -23.12 31.99
C SER A 19 -14.80 -21.63 31.79
N LEU A 20 -13.59 -21.16 32.08
CA LEU A 20 -13.09 -19.88 31.63
C LEU A 20 -13.01 -19.95 30.10
N LEU A 21 -14.11 -19.57 29.44
CA LEU A 21 -14.08 -19.06 28.08
C LEU A 21 -13.32 -17.72 28.14
N LEU A 22 -11.99 -17.81 28.23
CA LEU A 22 -11.10 -16.73 27.84
C LEU A 22 -11.31 -16.56 26.34
N GLY A 23 -12.31 -15.74 25.99
CA GLY A 23 -12.38 -15.16 24.66
C GLY A 23 -11.11 -14.36 24.48
N VAL A 24 -10.14 -14.93 23.76
CA VAL A 24 -8.95 -14.21 23.35
C VAL A 24 -9.45 -13.15 22.39
N ALA A 25 -9.65 -11.93 22.88
CA ALA A 25 -9.89 -10.78 22.04
C ALA A 25 -8.61 -10.60 21.22
N GLN A 26 -8.59 -11.16 20.01
CA GLN A 26 -7.50 -10.99 19.09
C GLN A 26 -7.53 -9.52 18.67
N ALA A 27 -6.66 -8.70 19.24
CA ALA A 27 -6.53 -7.31 18.85
C ALA A 27 -6.24 -7.29 17.34
N GLU A 28 -7.16 -6.75 16.54
CA GLU A 28 -6.96 -6.61 15.11
C GLU A 28 -5.74 -5.71 14.89
N THR A 29 -4.73 -6.23 14.20
CA THR A 29 -3.59 -5.41 13.79
C THR A 29 -4.11 -4.25 12.94
N PRO A 30 -3.81 -2.99 13.30
CA PRO A 30 -4.28 -1.85 12.53
C PRO A 30 -3.76 -1.94 11.09
N LEU A 31 -4.66 -1.77 10.12
CA LEU A 31 -4.30 -1.79 8.69
C LEU A 31 -3.96 -0.40 8.17
N PHE A 32 -4.28 0.65 8.92
CA PHE A 32 -4.02 2.04 8.57
C PHE A 32 -3.29 2.77 9.70
N SER A 33 -2.40 3.70 9.33
CA SER A 33 -1.80 4.66 10.27
C SER A 33 -2.84 5.68 10.75
N ALA A 34 -2.47 6.49 11.75
CA ALA A 34 -3.31 7.56 12.26
C ALA A 34 -3.70 8.59 11.16
N ASP A 35 -2.80 8.82 10.19
CA ASP A 35 -3.03 9.70 9.05
C ASP A 35 -3.81 9.01 7.91
N GLY A 36 -4.17 7.75 8.10
CA GLY A 36 -4.98 6.97 7.16
C GLY A 36 -4.21 6.48 5.94
N TYR A 37 -2.89 6.23 6.06
CA TYR A 37 -2.13 5.47 5.07
C TYR A 37 -2.23 3.99 5.36
N ARG A 38 -2.30 3.13 4.34
CA ARG A 38 -2.23 1.68 4.53
C ARG A 38 -0.85 1.30 5.06
N ILE A 39 -0.77 0.53 6.15
CA ILE A 39 0.50 0.11 6.78
C ILE A 39 0.75 -1.41 6.72
N GLY A 40 -0.24 -2.19 6.29
CA GLY A 40 -0.14 -3.64 6.19
C GLY A 40 -0.94 -4.22 5.03
N LEU A 41 -0.72 -5.50 4.73
CA LEU A 41 -1.45 -6.22 3.66
C LEU A 41 -1.48 -5.44 2.33
N TYR A 42 -0.32 -4.96 1.87
CA TYR A 42 -0.23 -4.08 0.71
C TYR A 42 -0.71 -4.71 -0.60
N ARG A 43 -0.68 -6.05 -0.72
CA ARG A 43 -1.26 -6.81 -1.83
C ARG A 43 -2.60 -7.41 -1.40
N SER A 44 -3.66 -6.60 -1.45
CA SER A 44 -5.02 -6.97 -1.07
C SER A 44 -6.04 -6.05 -1.77
N PRO A 45 -7.33 -6.43 -1.87
CA PRO A 45 -8.32 -5.62 -2.58
C PRO A 45 -8.29 -4.15 -2.16
N THR A 46 -8.07 -3.28 -3.14
CA THR A 46 -8.02 -1.83 -2.92
C THR A 46 -9.39 -1.20 -3.17
N PRO A 47 -9.68 0.01 -2.64
CA PRO A 47 -10.95 0.66 -2.84
C PRO A 47 -11.17 1.02 -4.31
N ASN A 48 -12.42 1.30 -4.67
CA ASN A 48 -12.83 1.82 -5.97
C ASN A 48 -12.87 3.36 -6.01
N HIS A 49 -12.21 4.01 -5.06
CA HIS A 49 -12.05 5.46 -4.99
C HIS A 49 -10.76 5.81 -4.22
N VAL A 50 -10.21 6.98 -4.50
CA VAL A 50 -9.10 7.57 -3.75
C VAL A 50 -9.35 9.06 -3.63
N GLN A 51 -9.08 9.64 -2.46
CA GLN A 51 -9.27 11.07 -2.27
C GLN A 51 -8.18 11.84 -3.03
N GLY A 52 -8.60 12.84 -3.82
CA GLY A 52 -7.69 13.75 -4.50
C GLY A 52 -7.16 13.26 -5.85
N ALA A 53 -7.66 12.15 -6.40
CA ALA A 53 -7.29 11.67 -7.72
C ALA A 53 -8.43 10.91 -8.42
N ASP A 54 -8.37 10.89 -9.75
CA ASP A 54 -9.27 10.12 -10.59
C ASP A 54 -8.72 8.72 -10.83
N ILE A 55 -9.59 7.70 -10.76
CA ILE A 55 -9.22 6.34 -11.17
C ILE A 55 -9.36 6.23 -12.68
N ILE A 56 -8.33 5.68 -13.33
CA ILE A 56 -8.29 5.46 -14.77
C ILE A 56 -8.05 3.98 -15.08
N ASP A 57 -8.62 3.52 -16.19
CA ASP A 57 -8.32 2.21 -16.77
C ASP A 57 -7.23 2.32 -17.85
N THR A 58 -6.91 1.20 -18.49
CA THR A 58 -5.87 1.12 -19.52
C THR A 58 -6.18 2.02 -20.73
N ALA A 59 -7.44 2.06 -21.18
CA ALA A 59 -7.84 2.84 -22.35
C ALA A 59 -7.78 4.36 -22.07
N ALA A 60 -8.23 4.77 -20.89
CA ALA A 60 -8.10 6.13 -20.41
C ALA A 60 -6.62 6.53 -20.28
N LEU A 61 -5.76 5.65 -19.75
CA LEU A 61 -4.33 5.91 -19.66
C LEU A 61 -3.68 6.08 -21.05
N GLN A 62 -3.99 5.21 -22.01
CA GLN A 62 -3.51 5.36 -23.39
C GLN A 62 -3.95 6.70 -23.99
N THR A 63 -5.18 7.13 -23.73
CA THR A 63 -5.69 8.43 -24.17
C THR A 63 -4.95 9.59 -23.51
N LEU A 64 -4.71 9.53 -22.20
CA LEU A 64 -3.96 10.56 -21.47
C LEU A 64 -2.53 10.68 -21.98
N LEU A 65 -1.89 9.57 -22.35
CA LEU A 65 -0.53 9.56 -22.89
C LEU A 65 -0.38 10.29 -24.24
N THR A 66 -1.47 10.61 -24.93
CA THR A 66 -1.46 11.41 -26.16
C THR A 66 -1.78 12.90 -25.93
N GLN A 67 -2.16 13.28 -24.71
CA GLN A 67 -2.53 14.67 -24.37
C GLN A 67 -1.30 15.55 -24.14
N THR A 68 -1.53 16.87 -24.16
CA THR A 68 -0.55 17.88 -23.76
C THR A 68 -1.15 18.75 -22.64
N PRO A 69 -0.51 18.83 -21.46
CA PRO A 69 0.72 18.14 -21.08
C PRO A 69 0.52 16.62 -20.98
N ARG A 70 1.54 15.86 -21.42
CA ARG A 70 1.57 14.40 -21.24
C ARG A 70 1.76 14.10 -19.75
N PRO A 71 1.03 13.16 -19.15
CA PRO A 71 1.21 12.83 -17.74
C PRO A 71 2.59 12.23 -17.47
N VAL A 72 3.15 12.55 -16.31
CA VAL A 72 4.32 11.89 -15.75
C VAL A 72 3.85 10.59 -15.09
N LEU A 73 4.46 9.47 -15.49
CA LEU A 73 4.15 8.16 -14.97
C LEU A 73 5.05 7.84 -13.77
N ILE A 74 4.44 7.50 -12.63
CA ILE A 74 5.13 7.19 -11.37
C ILE A 74 4.83 5.74 -10.99
N ASP A 75 5.83 4.88 -11.14
CA ASP A 75 5.82 3.52 -10.60
C ASP A 75 6.27 3.58 -9.14
N VAL A 76 5.52 2.95 -8.23
CA VAL A 76 5.89 2.87 -6.81
C VAL A 76 6.02 1.43 -6.30
N TYR A 77 6.21 0.48 -7.22
CA TYR A 77 6.42 -0.92 -6.84
C TYR A 77 7.60 -1.04 -5.86
N ARG A 78 7.49 -1.94 -4.89
CA ARG A 78 8.51 -2.12 -3.86
C ARG A 78 9.77 -2.76 -4.44
N ARG A 79 10.94 -2.28 -4.01
CA ARG A 79 12.25 -2.90 -4.23
C ARG A 79 12.98 -3.00 -2.89
N GLN A 80 13.55 -4.16 -2.59
CA GLN A 80 14.29 -4.35 -1.35
C GLN A 80 15.42 -3.32 -1.22
N TRP A 81 15.48 -2.66 -0.06
CA TRP A 81 16.53 -1.69 0.31
C TRP A 81 17.35 -2.26 1.45
N LEU A 82 18.64 -2.52 1.22
CA LEU A 82 19.56 -3.07 2.22
C LEU A 82 20.92 -2.38 2.09
N GLN A 83 21.51 -2.05 3.23
CA GLN A 83 22.87 -1.47 3.31
C GLN A 83 23.04 -0.23 2.40
N GLY A 84 22.02 0.64 2.35
CA GLY A 84 22.08 1.90 1.60
C GLY A 84 21.93 1.75 0.08
N ARG A 85 21.37 0.64 -0.41
CA ARG A 85 21.12 0.44 -1.84
C ARG A 85 19.91 -0.44 -2.12
N PHE A 86 19.37 -0.30 -3.33
CA PHE A 86 18.40 -1.23 -3.88
C PHE A 86 19.07 -2.57 -4.22
N ILE A 87 18.38 -3.67 -3.92
CA ILE A 87 18.84 -5.03 -4.22
C ILE A 87 18.08 -5.58 -5.42
N GLU A 88 18.78 -5.78 -6.52
CA GLU A 88 18.24 -6.34 -7.75
C GLU A 88 18.17 -7.88 -7.67
N ASP A 89 17.11 -8.38 -7.05
CA ASP A 89 16.81 -9.81 -6.91
C ASP A 89 16.00 -10.38 -8.09
N GLN A 90 15.19 -9.52 -8.72
CA GLN A 90 14.32 -9.85 -9.85
C GLN A 90 14.29 -8.66 -10.83
N PRO A 91 14.28 -8.89 -12.16
CA PRO A 91 13.98 -7.83 -13.12
C PRO A 91 12.62 -7.18 -12.81
N HIS A 92 12.54 -5.86 -13.00
CA HIS A 92 11.27 -5.13 -12.95
C HIS A 92 11.06 -4.40 -14.26
N GLU A 93 9.83 -4.40 -14.72
CA GLU A 93 9.40 -3.69 -15.91
C GLU A 93 8.40 -2.62 -15.50
N SER A 94 8.41 -1.52 -16.24
CA SER A 94 7.50 -0.40 -16.04
C SER A 94 6.79 -0.06 -17.36
N LEU A 95 5.74 0.76 -17.27
CA LEU A 95 5.15 1.38 -18.44
C LEU A 95 6.22 2.26 -19.13
N PRO A 96 6.27 2.34 -20.46
CA PRO A 96 7.29 3.11 -21.17
C PRO A 96 7.29 4.58 -20.75
N GLY A 97 8.46 5.07 -20.31
CA GLY A 97 8.65 6.45 -19.86
C GLY A 97 8.30 6.71 -18.39
N SER A 98 8.15 5.66 -17.58
CA SER A 98 7.89 5.81 -16.14
C SER A 98 9.14 6.12 -15.33
N HIS A 99 8.94 6.87 -14.25
CA HIS A 99 9.91 7.06 -13.18
C HIS A 99 9.58 6.13 -12.03
N TRP A 100 10.52 5.27 -11.65
CA TRP A 100 10.32 4.31 -10.58
C TRP A 100 10.75 4.88 -9.23
N LEU A 101 9.80 5.45 -8.49
CA LEU A 101 9.97 5.91 -7.12
C LEU A 101 9.70 4.77 -6.14
N ALA A 102 10.56 3.74 -6.18
CA ALA A 102 10.41 2.53 -5.38
C ALA A 102 10.22 2.83 -3.88
N ASN A 103 9.38 2.03 -3.20
CA ASN A 103 9.11 2.09 -1.76
C ASN A 103 8.38 3.35 -1.25
N THR A 104 8.21 4.38 -2.08
CA THR A 104 7.53 5.62 -1.67
C THR A 104 6.02 5.45 -1.42
N GLY A 105 5.45 4.29 -1.76
CA GLY A 105 4.10 3.92 -1.40
C GLY A 105 3.96 3.25 -0.02
N ASP A 106 5.04 3.00 0.70
CA ASP A 106 4.95 2.48 2.07
C ASP A 106 4.15 3.46 2.96
N GLY A 107 3.36 2.90 3.88
CA GLY A 107 2.48 3.67 4.75
C GLY A 107 3.25 4.56 5.71
N ASP A 108 4.26 3.98 6.34
CA ASP A 108 5.19 4.66 7.23
C ASP A 108 6.50 4.90 6.48
N LEU A 109 6.70 6.14 6.02
CA LEU A 109 7.96 6.58 5.44
C LEU A 109 8.82 7.22 6.54
N THR A 110 10.14 6.99 6.48
CA THR A 110 11.06 7.83 7.25
C THR A 110 11.14 9.22 6.61
N PRO A 111 11.59 10.26 7.35
CA PRO A 111 11.75 11.59 6.79
C PRO A 111 12.54 11.60 5.47
N ASP A 112 13.63 10.83 5.37
CA ASP A 112 14.44 10.75 4.15
C ASP A 112 13.64 10.23 2.93
N TRP A 113 12.72 9.27 3.14
CA TRP A 113 11.85 8.74 2.09
C TRP A 113 10.73 9.71 1.70
N GLU A 114 10.18 10.46 2.65
CA GLU A 114 9.21 11.53 2.36
C GLU A 114 9.86 12.64 1.53
N ASP A 115 11.04 13.08 1.98
CA ASP A 115 11.88 14.07 1.32
C ASP A 115 12.28 13.64 -0.09
N TYR A 116 12.70 12.38 -0.25
CA TYR A 116 13.01 11.79 -1.53
C TYR A 116 11.81 11.85 -2.49
N PHE A 117 10.63 11.42 -2.03
CA PHE A 117 9.40 11.46 -2.83
C PHE A 117 9.05 12.89 -3.24
N ALA A 118 9.04 13.83 -2.30
CA ALA A 118 8.75 15.24 -2.55
C ALA A 118 9.73 15.87 -3.57
N ARG A 119 11.04 15.67 -3.38
CA ARG A 119 12.07 16.22 -4.28
C ARG A 119 11.98 15.64 -5.68
N LYS A 120 11.70 14.34 -5.81
CA LYS A 120 11.54 13.70 -7.11
C LYS A 120 10.30 14.19 -7.83
N LEU A 121 9.14 14.24 -7.17
CA LEU A 121 7.94 14.81 -7.80
C LEU A 121 8.15 16.26 -8.22
N ASN A 122 8.75 17.10 -7.36
CA ASN A 122 9.04 18.50 -7.70
C ASN A 122 9.96 18.59 -8.93
N THR A 123 11.01 17.78 -9.01
CA THR A 123 11.91 17.73 -10.17
C THR A 123 11.17 17.31 -11.44
N LEU A 124 10.40 16.21 -11.37
CA LEU A 124 9.70 15.62 -12.52
C LEU A 124 8.57 16.52 -13.05
N THR A 125 8.03 17.38 -12.20
CA THR A 125 6.99 18.35 -12.54
C THR A 125 7.54 19.75 -12.79
N ALA A 126 8.87 19.95 -12.71
CA ALA A 126 9.50 21.26 -12.72
C ALA A 126 8.87 22.27 -11.72
N GLY A 127 8.34 21.76 -10.59
CA GLY A 127 7.62 22.52 -9.58
C GLY A 127 6.17 22.88 -9.93
N ASP A 128 5.66 22.44 -11.09
CA ASP A 128 4.27 22.68 -11.49
C ASP A 128 3.31 21.69 -10.81
N LEU A 129 2.55 22.18 -9.83
CA LEU A 129 1.52 21.39 -9.14
C LEU A 129 0.33 21.00 -10.03
N ALA A 130 0.18 21.61 -11.22
CA ALA A 130 -0.85 21.26 -12.19
C ALA A 130 -0.41 20.18 -13.20
N GLN A 131 0.89 19.87 -13.27
CA GLN A 131 1.42 18.82 -14.15
C GLN A 131 0.73 17.48 -13.84
N PRO A 132 0.10 16.83 -14.84
CA PRO A 132 -0.58 15.57 -14.62
C PRO A 132 0.38 14.46 -14.17
N LEU A 133 -0.01 13.74 -13.13
CA LEU A 133 0.72 12.60 -12.58
C LEU A 133 -0.18 11.35 -12.59
N VAL A 134 0.35 10.25 -13.09
CA VAL A 134 -0.29 8.93 -13.01
C VAL A 134 0.54 8.05 -12.08
N PHE A 135 -0.05 7.65 -10.96
CA PHE A 135 0.58 6.71 -10.04
C PHE A 135 0.07 5.30 -10.29
N TYR A 136 0.99 4.33 -10.28
CA TYR A 136 0.65 2.93 -10.45
C TYR A 136 1.63 2.00 -9.73
N CYS A 137 1.22 0.73 -9.64
CA CYS A 137 2.00 -0.36 -9.06
C CYS A 137 1.58 -1.62 -9.85
N ARG A 138 1.10 -2.66 -9.15
CA ARG A 138 0.42 -3.82 -9.72
C ARG A 138 -1.05 -3.81 -9.29
N SER A 139 -1.85 -4.75 -9.79
CA SER A 139 -3.23 -4.93 -9.31
C SER A 139 -3.26 -5.19 -7.81
N ASP A 140 -4.31 -4.68 -7.16
CA ASP A 140 -4.54 -4.81 -5.72
C ASP A 140 -3.34 -4.35 -4.88
N CYS A 141 -2.69 -3.26 -5.31
CA CYS A 141 -1.52 -2.69 -4.63
C CYS A 141 -1.88 -1.39 -3.90
N TRP A 142 -1.81 -1.42 -2.57
CA TRP A 142 -2.03 -0.25 -1.72
C TRP A 142 -0.87 0.75 -1.75
N LEU A 143 0.31 0.38 -2.26
CA LEU A 143 1.46 1.29 -2.34
C LEU A 143 1.15 2.48 -3.28
N SER A 144 0.53 2.23 -4.44
CA SER A 144 0.13 3.31 -5.36
C SER A 144 -1.01 4.15 -4.79
N TRP A 145 -1.94 3.55 -4.04
CA TRP A 145 -2.99 4.29 -3.33
C TRP A 145 -2.39 5.27 -2.30
N ASN A 146 -1.43 4.81 -1.50
CA ASN A 146 -0.73 5.65 -0.53
C ASN A 146 0.05 6.78 -1.22
N ALA A 147 0.75 6.48 -2.32
CA ALA A 147 1.52 7.47 -3.07
C ALA A 147 0.63 8.58 -3.64
N VAL A 148 -0.55 8.23 -4.18
CA VAL A 148 -1.55 9.19 -4.65
C VAL A 148 -2.03 10.09 -3.51
N LYS A 149 -2.43 9.49 -2.38
CA LYS A 149 -2.86 10.24 -1.19
C LYS A 149 -1.78 11.22 -0.73
N ARG A 150 -0.51 10.79 -0.76
CA ARG A 150 0.64 11.62 -0.37
C ARG A 150 0.86 12.78 -1.34
N ALA A 151 0.81 12.53 -2.65
CA ALA A 151 0.91 13.58 -3.66
C ALA A 151 -0.25 14.60 -3.56
N ALA A 152 -1.47 14.13 -3.28
CA ALA A 152 -2.62 15.01 -3.04
C ALA A 152 -2.40 15.91 -1.81
N ALA A 153 -1.87 15.36 -0.71
CA ALA A 153 -1.52 16.12 0.48
C ALA A 153 -0.41 17.17 0.24
N MET A 154 0.46 16.95 -0.74
CA MET A 154 1.48 17.91 -1.19
C MET A 154 0.93 19.02 -2.10
N GLY A 155 -0.35 18.96 -2.48
CA GLY A 155 -1.02 20.01 -3.27
C GLY A 155 -0.99 19.81 -4.79
N TYR A 156 -0.55 18.65 -5.28
CA TYR A 156 -0.69 18.30 -6.70
C TYR A 156 -2.17 18.18 -7.08
N LYS A 157 -2.53 18.77 -8.21
CA LYS A 157 -3.93 19.03 -8.59
C LYS A 157 -4.49 18.04 -9.60
N THR A 158 -3.64 17.51 -10.47
CA THR A 158 -4.05 16.63 -11.57
C THR A 158 -3.46 15.25 -11.33
N LEU A 159 -4.15 14.47 -10.51
CA LEU A 159 -3.69 13.16 -10.06
C LEU A 159 -4.57 12.06 -10.63
N TYR A 160 -3.93 11.03 -11.17
CA TYR A 160 -4.57 9.83 -11.64
C TYR A 160 -4.01 8.61 -10.92
N TRP A 161 -4.89 7.67 -10.59
CA TRP A 161 -4.52 6.37 -10.06
C TRP A 161 -4.86 5.28 -11.07
N TYR A 162 -3.84 4.73 -11.72
CA TYR A 162 -4.00 3.56 -12.57
C TYR A 162 -3.98 2.30 -11.69
N ARG A 163 -5.16 2.03 -11.11
CA ARG A 163 -5.38 1.09 -10.00
C ARG A 163 -4.91 -0.34 -10.29
N ASP A 164 -5.18 -0.82 -11.50
CA ASP A 164 -4.85 -2.20 -11.90
C ASP A 164 -3.41 -2.31 -12.45
N GLY A 165 -2.74 -1.17 -12.62
CA GLY A 165 -1.30 -1.07 -12.78
C GLY A 165 -0.69 -1.89 -13.92
N LEU A 166 0.56 -2.30 -13.71
CA LEU A 166 1.34 -3.04 -14.71
C LEU A 166 0.65 -4.34 -15.16
N ASP A 167 -0.05 -5.02 -14.26
CA ASP A 167 -0.71 -6.30 -14.56
C ASP A 167 -1.79 -6.12 -15.64
N ALA A 168 -2.64 -5.08 -15.53
CA ALA A 168 -3.63 -4.76 -16.56
C ALA A 168 -3.01 -4.25 -17.87
N TRP A 169 -1.87 -3.55 -17.78
CA TRP A 169 -1.15 -3.07 -18.95
C TRP A 169 -0.56 -4.23 -19.77
N GLN A 170 0.08 -5.19 -19.08
CA GLN A 170 0.60 -6.41 -19.69
C GLN A 170 -0.52 -7.31 -20.21
N ALA A 171 -1.65 -7.43 -19.49
CA ALA A 171 -2.81 -8.19 -19.96
C ALA A 171 -3.40 -7.63 -21.27
N ALA A 172 -3.25 -6.31 -21.51
CA ALA A 172 -3.62 -5.67 -22.77
C ALA A 172 -2.57 -5.83 -23.90
N ASN A 173 -1.50 -6.61 -23.68
CA ASN A 173 -0.38 -6.82 -24.60
C ASN A 173 0.32 -5.51 -25.02
N LEU A 174 0.35 -4.53 -24.12
CA LEU A 174 1.02 -3.25 -24.35
C LEU A 174 2.51 -3.33 -24.01
N PRO A 175 3.37 -2.54 -24.69
CA PRO A 175 4.82 -2.62 -24.50
C PRO A 175 5.22 -2.20 -23.09
N VAL A 176 6.27 -2.83 -22.57
CA VAL A 176 6.89 -2.53 -21.28
C VAL A 176 8.39 -2.31 -21.47
N THR A 177 9.02 -1.64 -20.51
CA THR A 177 10.45 -1.36 -20.53
C THR A 177 11.12 -1.83 -19.23
N PRO A 178 12.30 -2.47 -19.28
CA PRO A 178 13.09 -2.71 -18.08
C PRO A 178 13.32 -1.42 -17.32
N ALA A 179 13.21 -1.47 -16.00
CA ALA A 179 13.27 -0.29 -15.15
C ALA A 179 14.23 -0.51 -13.98
N GLN A 180 14.92 0.58 -13.61
CA GLN A 180 15.71 0.67 -12.38
C GLN A 180 15.10 1.75 -11.49
N PRO A 181 15.13 1.59 -10.16
CA PRO A 181 14.65 2.62 -9.27
C PRO A 181 15.41 3.93 -9.50
N GLU A 182 14.69 5.04 -9.43
CA GLU A 182 15.30 6.35 -9.31
C GLU A 182 16.25 6.37 -8.09
N PRO A 183 17.44 7.01 -8.20
CA PRO A 183 18.41 6.98 -7.11
C PRO A 183 17.86 7.57 -5.82
N PHE A 184 17.90 6.80 -4.74
CA PHE A 184 17.69 7.28 -3.38
C PHE A 184 18.99 7.88 -2.84
N PRO A 185 18.96 9.03 -2.12
CA PRO A 185 20.15 9.71 -1.62
C PRO A 185 21.02 8.89 -0.67
#